data_AF-A0A944JKN3-F1
#
_entry.id   AF-A0A944JKN3-F1
#
_cell.length_a   1.000
_cell.length_b   1.000
_cell.length_c   1.000
_cell.angle_alpha   90.00
_cell.angle_beta   90.00
_cell.angle_gamma   90.00
#
_symmetry.space_group_name_H-M   'P 1'
#
loop_
_entity.id
_entity.type
_entity.pdbx_description
1 polymer ?
#
loop_
_entity_poly.entity_id
_entity_poly.type
_entity_poly.pdbx_seq_one_letter_code
_entity_poly.pdbx_strand_id
1 'polypeptide(L)'
;MLASLLPGIREIRTPLVTGYIWVISLWLIAGNAIPGRDQAQGQIRQIYSFTDFFGKSAILAVITFIAYLLGTLLEVKAMSVLSPILWIRREVQRDIHGRQAWEELATPHRILKFRPLLTKPASKTLERYVHNRVQGATPENAEKWFGKESFRAQEILATDLDQVRTRLFAVNTDLYGESDRKASESDVRANVALAGAFLSIVLSLNFTLWWLVLLPVSAILLVRGISLARQANDMLVQAVVTELVKSPALEQYLEGVERQYREGTPGEETN
;
A
#
# COMPACT_ATOMS: atom_id res chain seq x y z
N MET A 1 -17.83 -25.55 -6.07
CA MET A 1 -16.39 -25.89 -6.07
C MET A 1 -15.53 -25.07 -7.04
N LEU A 2 -16.10 -24.29 -7.99
CA LEU A 2 -15.31 -23.32 -8.80
C LEU A 2 -14.96 -22.01 -8.05
N ALA A 3 -15.76 -21.65 -7.03
CA ALA A 3 -15.54 -20.45 -6.21
C ALA A 3 -14.22 -20.46 -5.40
N SER A 4 -13.65 -21.64 -5.11
CA SER A 4 -12.38 -21.78 -4.39
C SER A 4 -11.14 -21.70 -5.29
N LEU A 5 -11.29 -21.75 -6.62
CA LEU A 5 -10.20 -21.54 -7.59
C LEU A 5 -10.03 -20.06 -7.99
N LEU A 6 -11.03 -19.23 -7.68
CA LEU A 6 -11.04 -17.79 -7.97
C LEU A 6 -9.97 -16.95 -7.22
N PRO A 7 -9.51 -17.28 -6.00
CA PRO A 7 -8.47 -16.51 -5.33
C PRO A 7 -7.17 -16.45 -6.13
N GLY A 8 -6.69 -17.58 -6.66
CA GLY A 8 -5.43 -17.65 -7.41
C GLY A 8 -5.46 -16.87 -8.73
N ILE A 9 -6.61 -16.82 -9.42
CA ILE A 9 -6.77 -16.02 -10.65
C ILE A 9 -6.65 -14.52 -10.34
N ARG A 10 -7.09 -14.11 -9.14
CA ARG A 10 -7.06 -12.71 -8.72
C ARG A 10 -5.64 -12.20 -8.51
N GLU A 11 -4.73 -13.06 -8.09
CA GLU A 11 -3.32 -12.70 -7.88
C GLU A 11 -2.57 -12.56 -9.20
N ILE A 12 -2.93 -13.35 -10.23
CA ILE A 12 -2.26 -13.33 -11.54
C ILE A 12 -2.61 -12.08 -12.36
N ARG A 13 -3.82 -11.52 -12.17
CA ARG A 13 -4.30 -10.40 -13.00
C ARG A 13 -3.45 -9.13 -12.86
N THR A 14 -2.98 -8.82 -11.65
CA THR A 14 -2.22 -7.59 -11.36
C THR A 14 -0.88 -7.58 -12.11
N PRO A 15 0.03 -8.57 -11.90
CA PRO A 15 1.30 -8.60 -12.60
C PRO A 15 1.12 -8.72 -14.11
N LEU A 16 0.11 -9.45 -14.58
CA LEU A 16 -0.10 -9.59 -16.02
C LEU A 16 -0.54 -8.28 -16.69
N VAL A 17 -1.53 -7.57 -16.13
CA VAL A 17 -2.00 -6.28 -16.68
C VAL A 17 -0.91 -5.22 -16.60
N THR A 18 -0.29 -5.06 -15.43
CA THR A 18 0.80 -4.10 -15.22
C THR A 18 1.99 -4.43 -16.12
N GLY A 19 2.33 -5.71 -16.24
CA GLY A 19 3.36 -6.23 -17.13
C GLY A 19 3.16 -5.86 -18.59
N TYR A 20 1.94 -6.01 -19.12
CA TYR A 20 1.66 -5.62 -20.49
C TYR A 20 1.84 -4.12 -20.73
N ILE A 21 1.42 -3.28 -19.78
CA ILE A 21 1.60 -1.83 -19.87
C ILE A 21 3.09 -1.48 -19.93
N TRP A 22 3.92 -2.14 -19.11
CA TRP A 22 5.37 -1.97 -19.14
C TRP A 22 6.00 -2.47 -20.44
N VAL A 23 5.64 -3.66 -20.92
CA VAL A 23 6.14 -4.20 -22.19
C VAL A 23 5.82 -3.27 -23.35
N ILE A 24 4.59 -2.75 -23.43
CA ILE A 24 4.19 -1.79 -24.48
C ILE A 24 5.00 -0.50 -24.36
N SER A 25 5.20 0.01 -23.14
CA SER A 25 5.97 1.23 -22.92
C SER A 25 7.44 1.07 -23.34
N LEU A 26 8.07 -0.05 -22.97
CA LEU A 26 9.43 -0.38 -23.37
C LEU A 26 9.55 -0.59 -24.89
N TRP A 27 8.55 -1.25 -25.49
CA TRP A 27 8.48 -1.40 -26.94
C TRP A 27 8.37 -0.05 -27.66
N LEU A 28 7.60 0.91 -27.13
CA LEU A 28 7.50 2.24 -27.73
C LEU A 28 8.83 3.02 -27.65
N ILE A 29 9.60 2.84 -26.58
CA ILE A 29 10.93 3.48 -26.43
C ILE A 29 11.95 2.83 -27.36
N ALA A 30 12.02 1.50 -27.38
CA ALA A 30 13.08 0.76 -28.06
C ALA A 30 12.73 0.34 -29.49
N GLY A 31 11.45 0.31 -29.86
CA GLY A 31 10.95 -0.30 -31.09
C GLY A 31 11.53 0.33 -32.36
N ASN A 32 11.77 1.64 -32.35
CA ASN A 32 12.39 2.35 -33.46
C ASN A 32 13.88 2.01 -33.64
N ALA A 33 14.54 1.49 -32.60
CA ALA A 33 15.93 1.06 -32.67
C ALA A 33 16.08 -0.39 -33.17
N ILE A 34 14.98 -1.15 -33.25
CA ILE A 34 15.01 -2.54 -33.71
C ILE A 34 15.00 -2.54 -35.25
N PRO A 35 16.05 -3.02 -35.92
CA PRO A 35 16.12 -3.01 -37.38
C PRO A 35 15.06 -3.93 -37.98
N GLY A 36 14.53 -3.54 -39.14
CA GLY A 36 13.62 -4.36 -39.93
C GLY A 36 14.20 -5.73 -40.25
N ARG A 37 13.32 -6.69 -40.55
CA ARG A 37 13.69 -8.09 -40.79
C ARG A 37 14.69 -8.27 -41.95
N ASP A 38 14.59 -7.39 -42.93
CA ASP A 38 15.46 -7.26 -44.11
C ASP A 38 16.84 -6.67 -43.78
N GLN A 39 16.90 -5.81 -42.76
CA GLN A 39 18.12 -5.10 -42.34
C GLN A 39 18.84 -5.79 -41.17
N ALA A 40 18.17 -6.73 -40.50
CA ALA A 40 18.70 -7.42 -39.34
C ALA A 40 19.90 -8.31 -39.68
N GLN A 41 21.03 -8.07 -39.01
CA GLN A 41 22.24 -8.89 -39.08
C GLN A 41 22.57 -9.53 -37.72
N GLY A 42 23.38 -10.59 -37.73
CA GLY A 42 23.86 -11.25 -36.51
C GLY A 42 22.75 -11.88 -35.65
N GLN A 43 22.81 -11.65 -34.33
CA GLN A 43 21.91 -12.26 -33.34
C GLN A 43 20.44 -11.85 -33.55
N ILE A 44 20.16 -10.63 -34.00
CA ILE A 44 18.79 -10.16 -34.23
C ILE A 44 18.12 -10.98 -35.34
N ARG A 45 18.86 -11.36 -36.38
CA ARG A 45 18.35 -12.24 -37.45
C ARG A 45 18.00 -13.64 -36.92
N GLN A 46 18.76 -14.16 -35.95
CA GLN A 46 18.46 -15.44 -35.31
C GLN A 46 17.14 -15.37 -34.52
N ILE A 47 16.91 -14.27 -33.80
CA ILE A 47 15.63 -14.04 -33.11
C ILE A 47 14.46 -14.06 -34.09
N TYR A 48 14.58 -13.38 -35.25
CA TYR A 48 13.55 -13.41 -36.29
C TYR A 48 13.36 -14.78 -36.95
N SER A 49 14.37 -15.65 -36.96
CA SER A 49 14.21 -17.02 -37.45
C SER A 49 13.50 -17.90 -36.41
N PHE A 50 13.73 -17.65 -35.13
CA PHE A 50 13.07 -18.34 -34.02
C PHE A 50 11.56 -18.05 -34.04
N THR A 51 11.17 -16.80 -34.32
CA THR A 51 9.75 -16.43 -34.42
C THR A 51 9.00 -17.16 -35.53
N ASP A 52 9.66 -17.47 -36.65
CA ASP A 52 9.04 -18.23 -37.73
C ASP A 52 8.89 -19.71 -37.39
N PHE A 53 9.87 -20.28 -36.67
CA PHE A 53 9.86 -21.68 -36.29
C PHE A 53 8.74 -22.00 -35.28
N PHE A 54 8.61 -21.18 -34.23
CA PHE A 54 7.66 -21.43 -33.14
C PHE A 54 6.23 -20.95 -33.44
N GLY A 55 6.06 -20.10 -34.45
CA GLY A 55 4.77 -19.54 -34.83
C GLY A 55 4.27 -18.44 -33.88
N LYS A 56 3.22 -17.72 -34.33
CA LYS A 56 2.70 -16.54 -33.62
C LYS A 56 2.19 -16.85 -32.21
N SER A 57 1.60 -18.03 -32.01
CA SER A 57 1.02 -18.45 -30.72
C SER A 57 2.09 -18.62 -29.64
N ALA A 58 3.22 -19.21 -29.97
CA ALA A 58 4.32 -19.41 -29.02
C ALA A 58 4.99 -18.07 -28.65
N ILE A 59 5.16 -17.16 -29.61
CA ILE A 59 5.66 -15.81 -29.34
C ILE A 59 4.73 -15.07 -28.39
N LEU A 60 3.41 -15.18 -28.61
CA LEU A 60 2.43 -14.57 -27.72
C LEU A 60 2.58 -15.11 -26.30
N ALA A 61 2.73 -16.43 -26.14
CA ALA A 61 2.95 -17.04 -24.83
C ALA A 61 4.25 -16.55 -24.15
N VAL A 62 5.35 -16.39 -24.91
CA VAL A 62 6.60 -15.84 -24.40
C VAL A 62 6.44 -14.38 -23.97
N ILE A 63 5.77 -13.55 -24.78
CA ILE A 63 5.51 -12.15 -24.43
C ILE A 63 4.63 -12.06 -23.19
N THR A 64 3.58 -12.90 -23.07
CA THR A 64 2.73 -12.98 -21.89
C THR A 64 3.54 -13.37 -20.65
N PHE A 65 4.46 -14.32 -20.77
CA PHE A 65 5.34 -14.72 -19.67
C PHE A 65 6.29 -13.59 -19.25
N ILE A 66 6.92 -12.91 -20.21
CA ILE A 66 7.79 -11.75 -19.95
C ILE A 66 6.99 -10.63 -19.27
N ALA A 67 5.78 -10.34 -19.77
CA ALA A 67 4.88 -9.36 -19.17
C ALA A 67 4.60 -9.73 -17.70
N TYR A 68 4.18 -10.96 -17.44
CA TYR A 68 3.94 -11.44 -16.08
C TYR A 68 5.17 -11.29 -15.17
N LEU A 69 6.36 -11.67 -15.63
CA LEU A 69 7.59 -11.50 -14.87
C LEU A 69 7.89 -10.04 -14.55
N LEU A 70 7.82 -9.16 -15.56
CA LEU A 70 8.04 -7.73 -15.38
C LEU A 70 7.03 -7.12 -14.41
N GLY A 71 5.76 -7.48 -14.54
CA GLY A 71 4.74 -6.99 -13.62
C GLY A 71 4.96 -7.46 -12.19
N THR A 72 5.39 -8.71 -11.99
CA THR A 72 5.72 -9.24 -10.66
C THR A 72 6.94 -8.53 -10.05
N LEU A 73 7.97 -8.27 -10.87
CA LEU A 73 9.18 -7.57 -10.43
C LEU A 73 8.93 -6.09 -10.09
N LEU A 74 8.00 -5.46 -10.80
CA LEU A 74 7.68 -4.04 -10.64
C LEU A 74 6.44 -3.80 -9.78
N GLU A 75 5.90 -4.84 -9.14
CA GLU A 75 4.72 -4.73 -8.29
C GLU A 75 5.06 -3.93 -7.03
N VAL A 76 4.31 -2.85 -6.82
CA VAL A 76 4.41 -2.01 -5.63
C VAL A 76 3.12 -2.13 -4.83
N LYS A 77 3.23 -2.44 -3.53
CA LYS A 77 2.08 -2.40 -2.61
C LYS A 77 1.50 -0.99 -2.59
N ALA A 78 0.18 -0.85 -2.67
CA ALA A 78 -0.48 0.46 -2.74
C ALA A 78 -0.04 1.41 -1.61
N MET A 79 0.22 0.87 -0.42
CA MET A 79 0.68 1.65 0.73
C MET A 79 2.15 2.08 0.65
N SER A 80 3.01 1.34 -0.04
CA SER A 80 4.41 1.73 -0.24
C SER A 80 4.54 3.00 -1.09
N VAL A 81 3.62 3.19 -2.05
CA VAL A 81 3.55 4.38 -2.93
C VAL A 81 3.26 5.67 -2.14
N LEU A 82 2.60 5.57 -0.99
CA LEU A 82 2.27 6.73 -0.17
C LEU A 82 3.51 7.40 0.43
N SER A 83 4.55 6.63 0.74
CA SER A 83 5.74 7.12 1.44
C SER A 83 6.51 8.20 0.66
N PRO A 84 6.87 8.02 -0.63
CA PRO A 84 7.51 9.09 -1.41
C PRO A 84 6.58 10.28 -1.63
N ILE A 85 5.28 10.06 -1.86
CA ILE A 85 4.31 11.15 -2.10
C ILE A 85 4.20 12.05 -0.86
N LEU A 86 4.10 11.45 0.32
CA LEU A 86 4.03 12.19 1.57
C LEU A 86 5.36 12.88 1.89
N TRP A 87 6.49 12.25 1.56
CA TRP A 87 7.81 12.86 1.69
C TRP A 87 7.92 14.12 0.81
N ILE A 88 7.57 14.04 -0.48
CA ILE A 88 7.56 15.18 -1.40
C ILE A 88 6.63 16.28 -0.88
N ARG A 89 5.40 15.94 -0.50
CA ARG A 89 4.44 16.92 0.04
C ARG A 89 5.00 17.63 1.27
N ARG A 90 5.66 16.90 2.17
CA ARG A 90 6.26 17.47 3.38
C ARG A 90 7.43 18.38 3.05
N GLU A 91 8.28 17.99 2.12
CA GLU A 91 9.42 18.80 1.69
C GLU A 91 8.95 20.12 1.07
N VAL A 92 7.95 20.07 0.18
CA VAL A 92 7.30 21.27 -0.38
C VAL A 92 6.68 22.14 0.72
N GLN A 93 6.05 21.52 1.73
CA GLN A 93 5.44 22.27 2.84
C GLN A 93 6.48 22.86 3.80
N ARG A 94 7.67 22.24 3.91
CA ARG A 94 8.79 22.73 4.72
C ARG A 94 9.32 24.06 4.20
N ASP A 95 9.37 24.22 2.87
CA ASP A 95 9.81 25.47 2.24
C ASP A 95 8.78 26.60 2.42
N ILE A 96 7.49 26.28 2.48
CA ILE A 96 6.41 27.28 2.59
C ILE A 96 6.29 27.87 4.00
N HIS A 97 6.51 27.07 5.06
CA HIS A 97 6.22 27.50 6.45
C HIS A 97 7.40 28.07 7.24
N GLY A 98 8.54 28.33 6.59
CA GLY A 98 9.70 28.94 7.24
C GLY A 98 10.43 28.00 8.19
N ARG A 99 11.76 27.96 8.08
CA ARG A 99 12.63 27.02 8.82
C ARG A 99 12.55 27.17 10.35
N GLN A 100 12.11 28.32 10.87
CA GLN A 100 12.22 28.67 12.29
C GLN A 100 11.24 27.93 13.22
N ALA A 101 10.09 27.44 12.74
CA ALA A 101 9.12 26.74 13.60
C ALA A 101 9.37 25.22 13.72
N TRP A 102 10.27 24.66 12.90
CA TRP A 102 10.45 23.20 12.81
C TRP A 102 11.60 22.66 13.67
N GLU A 103 12.52 23.49 14.15
CA GLU A 103 13.64 23.06 15.01
C GLU A 103 13.18 22.66 16.42
N GLU A 104 12.14 23.28 16.98
CA GLU A 104 11.60 22.89 18.31
C GLU A 104 10.73 21.61 18.27
N LEU A 105 10.24 21.20 17.10
CA LEU A 105 9.41 19.98 16.93
C LEU A 105 10.17 18.80 16.29
N ALA A 106 11.45 18.97 16.00
CA ALA A 106 12.29 17.96 15.39
C ALA A 106 12.78 16.93 16.44
N THR A 107 11.88 16.08 16.93
CA THR A 107 12.28 14.70 17.28
C THR A 107 12.31 13.89 15.98
N PRO A 108 13.47 13.75 15.34
CA PRO A 108 13.54 13.39 13.92
C PRO A 108 13.52 11.86 13.79
N HIS A 109 12.80 11.37 12.77
CA HIS A 109 12.92 10.03 12.15
C HIS A 109 11.95 8.90 12.54
N ARG A 110 11.30 8.88 13.71
CA ARG A 110 10.35 7.76 14.03
C ARG A 110 8.89 7.99 13.60
N ILE A 111 8.41 9.24 13.57
CA ILE A 111 6.97 9.55 13.36
C ILE A 111 6.57 9.49 11.86
N LEU A 112 7.55 9.45 10.94
CA LEU A 112 7.29 9.55 9.49
C LEU A 112 6.82 8.26 8.83
N LYS A 113 7.01 7.09 9.47
CA LYS A 113 6.66 5.80 8.83
C LYS A 113 5.19 5.39 9.00
N PHE A 114 4.44 6.02 9.91
CA PHE A 114 3.11 5.53 10.31
C PHE A 114 1.99 6.59 10.28
N ARG A 115 1.99 7.52 9.31
CA ARG A 115 0.74 8.27 9.03
C ARG A 115 -0.26 7.31 8.38
N PRO A 116 -1.53 7.33 8.82
CA PRO A 116 -2.17 6.10 9.28
C PRO A 116 -2.51 5.19 8.09
N LEU A 117 -2.13 3.93 8.23
CA LEU A 117 -2.68 2.82 7.47
C LEU A 117 -4.22 2.75 7.59
N LEU A 118 -4.76 3.49 8.56
CA LEU A 118 -6.14 3.58 8.98
C LEU A 118 -6.79 4.89 8.51
N THR A 119 -8.09 4.84 8.25
CA THR A 119 -8.88 6.06 8.08
C THR A 119 -9.11 6.76 9.43
N LYS A 120 -9.54 8.03 9.38
CA LYS A 120 -9.92 8.78 10.59
C LYS A 120 -10.95 8.04 11.46
N PRO A 121 -12.01 7.41 10.89
CA PRO A 121 -12.93 6.58 11.65
C PRO A 121 -12.29 5.42 12.42
N ALA A 122 -11.42 4.63 11.78
CA ALA A 122 -10.76 3.50 12.43
C ALA A 122 -9.79 3.95 13.53
N SER A 123 -9.03 5.01 13.27
CA SER A 123 -8.17 5.65 14.29
C SER A 123 -8.98 6.08 15.52
N LYS A 124 -10.09 6.79 15.34
CA LYS A 124 -10.99 7.18 16.45
C LYS A 124 -11.66 6.00 17.17
N THR A 125 -11.82 4.88 16.47
CA THR A 125 -12.44 3.68 17.04
C THR A 125 -11.43 2.93 17.91
N LEU A 126 -10.19 2.81 17.43
CA LEU A 126 -9.09 2.28 18.22
C LEU A 126 -8.76 3.18 19.41
N GLU A 127 -8.77 4.51 19.24
CA GLU A 127 -8.58 5.46 20.34
C GLU A 127 -9.62 5.26 21.45
N ARG A 128 -10.90 5.12 21.09
CA ARG A 128 -11.97 4.81 22.05
C ARG A 128 -11.80 3.44 22.71
N TYR A 129 -11.32 2.45 21.97
CA TYR A 129 -11.02 1.13 22.52
C TYR A 129 -9.90 1.18 23.57
N VAL A 130 -8.77 1.81 23.23
CA VAL A 130 -7.64 2.03 24.15
C VAL A 130 -8.11 2.81 25.38
N HIS A 131 -8.88 3.88 25.17
CA HIS A 131 -9.44 4.68 26.26
C HIS A 131 -10.33 3.85 27.20
N ASN A 132 -11.27 3.09 26.63
CA ASN A 132 -12.17 2.24 27.42
C ASN A 132 -11.43 1.13 28.18
N ARG A 133 -10.32 0.63 27.65
CA ARG A 133 -9.53 -0.40 28.31
C ARG A 133 -8.71 0.13 29.49
N VAL A 134 -8.29 1.40 29.43
CA VAL A 134 -7.46 2.06 30.45
C VAL A 134 -8.32 2.84 31.47
N GLN A 135 -9.58 2.43 31.69
CA GLN A 135 -10.62 3.16 32.47
C GLN A 135 -10.35 3.39 33.98
N GLY A 136 -9.11 3.34 34.45
CA GLY A 136 -8.70 3.92 35.73
C GLY A 136 -8.32 5.41 35.66
N ALA A 137 -8.18 5.98 34.46
CA ALA A 137 -7.63 7.33 34.28
C ALA A 137 -8.60 8.49 34.58
N THR A 138 -8.18 9.44 35.43
CA THR A 138 -8.92 10.70 35.64
C THR A 138 -8.99 11.51 34.33
N PRO A 139 -10.10 12.24 34.06
CA PRO A 139 -10.31 12.98 32.81
C PRO A 139 -9.22 14.01 32.48
N GLU A 140 -8.53 14.53 33.49
CA GLU A 140 -7.55 15.61 33.34
C GLU A 140 -6.19 15.10 32.84
N ASN A 141 -5.75 13.90 33.27
CA ASN A 141 -4.51 13.28 32.80
C ASN A 141 -4.70 12.46 31.52
N ALA A 142 -5.94 12.04 31.26
CA ALA A 142 -6.35 11.31 30.08
C ALA A 142 -5.88 11.97 28.78
N GLU A 143 -6.27 13.23 28.53
CA GLU A 143 -6.15 13.85 27.21
C GLU A 143 -4.69 13.95 26.72
N LYS A 144 -3.76 14.29 27.62
CA LYS A 144 -2.34 14.43 27.29
C LYS A 144 -1.63 13.08 27.09
N TRP A 145 -2.03 12.05 27.83
CA TRP A 145 -1.45 10.70 27.70
C TRP A 145 -2.01 9.95 26.49
N PHE A 146 -3.31 10.08 26.23
CA PHE A 146 -3.99 9.31 25.18
C PHE A 146 -3.50 9.66 23.77
N GLY A 147 -3.09 10.90 23.50
CA GLY A 147 -2.53 11.26 22.20
C GLY A 147 -1.26 10.47 21.84
N LYS A 148 -0.39 10.23 22.83
CA LYS A 148 0.88 9.50 22.62
C LYS A 148 0.69 7.99 22.60
N GLU A 149 -0.11 7.44 23.52
CA GLU A 149 -0.30 6.00 23.61
C GLU A 149 -1.25 5.45 22.53
N SER A 150 -2.26 6.22 22.09
CA SER A 150 -3.07 5.81 20.93
C SER A 150 -2.22 5.72 19.65
N PHE A 151 -1.24 6.60 19.48
CA PHE A 151 -0.30 6.55 18.36
C PHE A 151 0.58 5.30 18.43
N ARG A 152 1.09 4.94 19.61
CA ARG A 152 1.87 3.71 19.82
C ARG A 152 1.03 2.45 19.64
N ALA A 153 -0.21 2.43 20.14
CA ALA A 153 -1.16 1.35 19.89
C ALA A 153 -1.39 1.14 18.39
N GLN A 154 -1.53 2.22 17.63
CA GLN A 154 -1.65 2.17 16.17
C GLN A 154 -0.41 1.58 15.50
N GLU A 155 0.79 1.96 15.93
CA GLU A 155 2.05 1.44 15.40
C GLU A 155 2.20 -0.06 15.68
N ILE A 156 1.94 -0.49 16.91
CA ILE A 156 2.00 -1.89 17.32
C ILE A 156 0.98 -2.72 16.54
N LEU A 157 -0.26 -2.24 16.48
CA LEU A 157 -1.32 -2.92 15.73
C LEU A 157 -0.97 -2.98 14.24
N ALA A 158 -0.40 -1.92 13.67
CA ALA A 158 0.03 -1.88 12.28
C ALA A 158 1.10 -2.93 11.97
N THR A 159 2.03 -3.18 12.89
CA THR A 159 3.03 -4.26 12.75
C THR A 159 2.42 -5.66 12.90
N ASP A 160 1.29 -5.78 13.59
CA ASP A 160 0.60 -7.05 13.87
C ASP A 160 -0.53 -7.37 12.85
N LEU A 161 -0.84 -6.45 11.92
CA LEU A 161 -1.96 -6.61 10.97
C LEU A 161 -1.88 -7.90 10.14
N ASP A 162 -0.69 -8.35 9.78
CA ASP A 162 -0.51 -9.59 9.03
C ASP A 162 -0.94 -10.80 9.86
N GLN A 163 -0.62 -10.84 11.16
CA GLN A 163 -1.07 -11.90 12.06
C GLN A 163 -2.57 -11.82 12.33
N VAL A 164 -3.09 -10.60 12.53
CA VAL A 164 -4.53 -10.36 12.71
C VAL A 164 -5.29 -10.87 11.50
N ARG A 165 -4.77 -10.67 10.29
CA ARG A 165 -5.37 -11.18 9.05
C ARG A 165 -5.45 -12.71 9.02
N THR A 166 -4.38 -13.41 9.39
CA THR A 166 -4.37 -14.88 9.47
C THR A 166 -5.39 -15.40 10.51
N ARG A 167 -5.51 -14.74 11.66
CA ARG A 167 -6.49 -15.12 12.68
C ARG A 167 -7.91 -14.81 12.26
N LEU A 168 -8.12 -13.68 11.58
CA LEU A 168 -9.42 -13.30 11.04
C LEU A 168 -9.91 -14.34 10.03
N PHE A 169 -9.02 -14.88 9.19
CA PHE A 169 -9.36 -15.97 8.28
C PHE A 169 -9.92 -17.20 9.03
N ALA A 170 -9.35 -17.55 10.18
CA ALA A 170 -9.78 -18.69 10.98
C ALA A 170 -11.12 -18.44 11.72
N VAL A 171 -11.37 -17.20 12.15
CA VAL A 171 -12.57 -16.86 12.95
C VAL A 171 -13.75 -16.44 12.08
N ASN A 172 -13.51 -15.66 11.02
CA ASN A 172 -14.55 -15.10 10.15
C ASN A 172 -14.04 -14.96 8.70
N THR A 173 -14.26 -16.02 7.91
CA THR A 173 -13.84 -16.10 6.50
C THR A 173 -14.49 -15.04 5.62
N ASP A 174 -15.71 -14.60 5.93
CA ASP A 174 -16.44 -13.62 5.13
C ASP A 174 -15.84 -12.23 5.29
N LEU A 175 -15.55 -11.81 6.52
CA LEU A 175 -14.90 -10.53 6.81
C LEU A 175 -13.47 -10.50 6.28
N TYR A 176 -12.74 -11.62 6.39
CA TYR A 176 -11.45 -11.79 5.73
C TYR A 176 -11.57 -11.61 4.22
N GLY A 177 -12.52 -12.30 3.58
CA GLY A 177 -12.72 -12.25 2.12
C GLY A 177 -13.03 -10.84 1.61
N GLU A 178 -13.77 -10.04 2.39
CA GLU A 178 -14.02 -8.64 2.04
C GLU A 178 -12.76 -7.77 2.18
N SER A 179 -12.01 -7.92 3.28
CA SER A 179 -10.75 -7.19 3.50
C SER A 179 -9.71 -7.54 2.43
N ASP A 180 -9.53 -8.83 2.13
CA ASP A 180 -8.62 -9.34 1.10
C ASP A 180 -9.02 -8.84 -0.30
N ARG A 181 -10.31 -8.87 -0.64
CA ARG A 181 -10.81 -8.33 -1.91
C ARG A 181 -10.44 -6.84 -2.07
N LYS A 182 -10.66 -6.03 -1.03
CA LYS A 182 -10.32 -4.60 -1.07
C LYS A 182 -8.82 -4.37 -1.17
N ALA A 183 -8.01 -5.16 -0.47
CA ALA A 183 -6.56 -5.11 -0.55
C ALA A 183 -6.07 -5.45 -1.98
N SER A 184 -6.50 -6.58 -2.54
CA SER A 184 -6.13 -6.96 -3.91
C SER A 184 -6.58 -5.93 -4.96
N GLU A 185 -7.78 -5.38 -4.83
CA GLU A 185 -8.26 -4.32 -5.73
C GLU A 185 -7.44 -3.03 -5.59
N SER A 186 -6.98 -2.71 -4.37
CA SER A 186 -6.11 -1.56 -4.14
C SER A 186 -4.76 -1.70 -4.83
N ASP A 187 -4.16 -2.89 -4.79
CA ASP A 187 -2.86 -3.16 -5.41
C ASP A 187 -2.97 -3.15 -6.95
N VAL A 188 -4.04 -3.72 -7.52
CA VAL A 188 -4.33 -3.59 -8.96
C VAL A 188 -4.34 -2.11 -9.38
N ARG A 189 -5.11 -1.29 -8.67
CA ARG A 189 -5.28 0.12 -9.03
C ARG A 189 -3.99 0.92 -8.91
N ALA A 190 -3.20 0.68 -7.87
CA ALA A 190 -1.94 1.38 -7.66
C ALA A 190 -0.92 1.02 -8.76
N ASN A 191 -0.77 -0.26 -9.08
CA ASN A 191 0.19 -0.72 -10.09
C ASN A 191 -0.21 -0.31 -11.52
N VAL A 192 -1.49 -0.42 -11.86
CA VAL A 192 -2.02 0.04 -13.16
C VAL A 192 -1.88 1.56 -13.29
N ALA A 193 -2.11 2.31 -12.21
CA ALA A 193 -1.90 3.76 -12.21
C ALA A 193 -0.44 4.15 -12.45
N LEU A 194 0.51 3.49 -11.78
CA LEU A 194 1.94 3.77 -11.96
C LEU A 194 2.42 3.44 -13.38
N ALA A 195 2.11 2.24 -13.87
CA ALA A 195 2.48 1.82 -15.21
C ALA A 195 1.76 2.68 -16.28
N GLY A 196 0.49 3.04 -16.04
CA GLY A 196 -0.28 3.91 -16.93
C GLY A 196 0.27 5.34 -16.97
N ALA A 197 0.73 5.88 -15.85
CA ALA A 197 1.39 7.18 -15.81
C ALA A 197 2.70 7.16 -16.61
N PHE A 198 3.49 6.09 -16.47
CA PHE A 198 4.71 5.91 -17.27
C PHE A 198 4.40 5.81 -18.77
N LEU A 199 3.43 4.98 -19.16
CA LEU A 199 3.01 4.84 -20.56
C LEU A 199 2.53 6.19 -21.14
N SER A 200 1.77 6.98 -20.37
CA SER A 200 1.31 8.31 -20.78
C SER A 200 2.48 9.25 -21.10
N ILE A 201 3.53 9.24 -20.27
CA ILE A 201 4.75 10.03 -20.52
C ILE A 201 5.45 9.53 -21.79
N VAL A 202 5.64 8.22 -21.94
CA VAL A 202 6.30 7.63 -23.11
C VAL A 202 5.56 7.97 -24.40
N LEU A 203 4.22 7.84 -24.41
CA LEU A 203 3.39 8.22 -25.55
C LEU A 203 3.50 9.72 -25.87
N SER A 204 3.56 10.57 -24.84
CA SER A 204 3.72 12.00 -25.02
C SER A 204 5.06 12.38 -25.65
N LEU A 205 6.13 11.64 -25.35
CA LEU A 205 7.46 11.89 -25.90
C LEU A 205 7.61 11.37 -27.34
N ASN A 206 6.93 10.27 -27.69
CA ASN A 206 7.07 9.63 -29.01
C ASN A 206 6.07 10.15 -30.06
N PHE A 207 4.91 10.65 -29.64
CA PHE A 207 3.83 11.04 -30.56
C PHE A 207 3.40 12.50 -30.37
N THR A 208 2.53 12.78 -29.39
CA THR A 208 1.93 14.11 -29.18
C THR A 208 1.70 14.39 -27.70
N LEU A 209 1.78 15.67 -27.31
CA LEU A 209 1.60 16.11 -25.91
C LEU A 209 0.20 15.82 -25.35
N TRP A 210 -0.79 15.56 -26.21
CA TRP A 210 -2.17 15.23 -25.83
C TRP A 210 -2.28 13.99 -24.94
N TRP A 211 -1.32 13.05 -25.03
CA TRP A 211 -1.32 11.84 -24.20
C TRP A 211 -1.12 12.11 -22.71
N LEU A 212 -0.67 13.30 -22.31
CA LEU A 212 -0.59 13.72 -20.91
C LEU A 212 -1.97 13.79 -20.23
N VAL A 213 -3.07 13.82 -20.98
CA VAL A 213 -4.43 13.75 -20.43
C VAL A 213 -4.70 12.46 -19.65
N LEU A 214 -3.90 11.41 -19.86
CA LEU A 214 -3.98 10.15 -19.11
C LEU A 214 -3.32 10.23 -17.72
N LEU A 215 -2.48 11.24 -17.45
CA LEU A 215 -1.87 11.42 -16.14
C LEU A 215 -2.90 11.70 -15.03
N PRO A 216 -3.88 12.62 -15.20
CA PRO A 216 -4.98 12.77 -14.24
C PRO A 216 -5.75 11.47 -13.97
N VAL A 217 -6.02 10.68 -15.00
CA VAL A 217 -6.73 9.39 -14.86
C VAL A 217 -5.92 8.43 -13.99
N SER A 218 -4.61 8.34 -14.24
CA SER A 218 -3.67 7.54 -13.46
C SER A 218 -3.60 8.01 -12.00
N ALA A 219 -3.54 9.33 -11.78
CA ALA A 219 -3.55 9.91 -10.43
C ALA A 219 -4.84 9.58 -9.66
N ILE A 220 -6.01 9.67 -10.31
CA ILE A 220 -7.30 9.30 -9.71
C ILE A 220 -7.32 7.83 -9.32
N LEU A 221 -6.87 6.93 -10.22
CA LEU A 221 -6.77 5.50 -9.93
C LEU A 221 -5.87 5.23 -8.73
N LEU A 222 -4.72 5.90 -8.62
CA LEU A 222 -3.81 5.75 -7.50
C LEU A 222 -4.45 6.18 -6.18
N VAL A 223 -5.09 7.34 -6.14
CA VAL A 223 -5.80 7.84 -4.94
C VAL A 223 -6.91 6.88 -4.51
N ARG A 224 -7.67 6.34 -5.48
CA ARG A 224 -8.72 5.34 -5.22
C ARG A 224 -8.14 4.02 -4.72
N GLY A 225 -7.00 3.58 -5.26
CA GLY A 225 -6.26 2.41 -4.77
C GLY A 225 -5.86 2.59 -3.31
N ILE A 226 -5.18 3.68 -2.97
CA ILE A 226 -4.78 4.02 -1.60
C ILE A 226 -5.99 4.04 -0.64
N SER A 227 -7.12 4.63 -1.08
CA SER A 227 -8.33 4.68 -0.25
C SER A 227 -8.88 3.29 0.06
N LEU A 228 -8.88 2.37 -0.92
CA LEU A 228 -9.30 0.97 -0.71
C LEU A 228 -8.37 0.22 0.22
N ALA A 229 -7.04 0.42 0.11
CA ALA A 229 -6.07 -0.19 1.00
C ALA A 229 -6.33 0.19 2.47
N ARG A 230 -6.65 1.47 2.71
CA ARG A 230 -7.03 1.94 4.06
C ARG A 230 -8.32 1.30 4.56
N GLN A 231 -9.35 1.21 3.71
CA GLN A 231 -10.60 0.54 4.08
C GLN A 231 -10.40 -0.94 4.42
N ALA A 232 -9.48 -1.63 3.75
CA ALA A 232 -9.14 -3.02 4.08
C ALA A 232 -8.53 -3.13 5.49
N ASN A 233 -7.63 -2.21 5.85
CA ASN A 233 -7.03 -2.17 7.19
C ASN A 233 -8.03 -1.75 8.27
N ASP A 234 -8.97 -0.85 7.95
CA ASP A 234 -10.03 -0.44 8.88
C ASP A 234 -10.87 -1.65 9.31
N MET A 235 -11.14 -2.60 8.41
CA MET A 235 -11.86 -3.83 8.73
C MET A 235 -11.08 -4.72 9.71
N LEU A 236 -9.76 -4.80 9.55
CA LEU A 236 -8.90 -5.56 10.48
C LEU A 236 -8.88 -4.90 11.87
N VAL A 237 -8.78 -3.57 11.92
CA VAL A 237 -8.84 -2.82 13.19
C VAL A 237 -10.19 -2.95 13.85
N GLN A 238 -11.28 -2.86 13.07
CA GLN A 238 -12.61 -3.06 13.60
C GLN A 238 -12.78 -4.46 14.19
N ALA A 239 -12.28 -5.50 13.52
CA ALA A 239 -12.30 -6.86 14.05
C ALA A 239 -11.55 -7.00 15.39
N VAL A 240 -10.43 -6.29 15.56
CA VAL A 240 -9.68 -6.26 16.83
C VAL A 240 -10.45 -5.49 17.90
N VAL A 241 -10.98 -4.32 17.57
CA VAL A 241 -11.74 -3.47 18.52
C VAL A 241 -13.04 -4.14 18.97
N THR A 242 -13.71 -4.90 18.11
CA THR A 242 -14.90 -5.68 18.47
C THR A 242 -14.56 -7.02 19.14
N GLU A 243 -13.29 -7.24 19.50
CA GLU A 243 -12.78 -8.48 20.11
C GLU A 243 -13.08 -9.76 19.32
N LEU A 244 -13.36 -9.62 18.01
CA LEU A 244 -13.54 -10.76 17.12
C LEU A 244 -12.22 -11.49 16.92
N VAL A 245 -11.12 -10.74 16.91
CA VAL A 245 -9.76 -11.27 16.79
C VAL A 245 -8.86 -10.61 17.83
N LYS A 246 -8.11 -11.43 18.58
CA LYS A 246 -7.12 -10.94 19.54
C LYS A 246 -5.80 -10.59 18.85
N SER A 247 -5.27 -9.40 19.17
CA SER A 247 -3.91 -8.97 18.82
C SER A 247 -3.04 -9.03 20.09
N PRO A 248 -2.14 -10.04 20.24
CA PRO A 248 -1.37 -10.21 21.47
C PRO A 248 -0.39 -9.08 21.67
N ALA A 249 0.14 -8.52 20.58
CA ALA A 249 1.03 -7.37 20.64
C ALA A 249 0.31 -6.15 21.21
N LEU A 250 -0.94 -5.91 20.77
CA LEU A 250 -1.77 -4.85 21.32
C LEU A 250 -2.18 -5.13 22.77
N GLU A 251 -2.59 -6.35 23.09
CA GLU A 251 -2.97 -6.77 24.46
C GLU A 251 -1.81 -6.59 25.44
N GLN A 252 -0.62 -7.12 25.11
CA GLN A 252 0.58 -7.00 25.92
C GLN A 252 0.98 -5.54 26.15
N TYR A 253 0.83 -4.70 25.11
CA TYR A 253 1.08 -3.27 25.23
C TYR A 253 0.07 -2.58 26.16
N LEU A 254 -1.22 -2.88 26.01
CA LEU A 254 -2.27 -2.32 26.86
C LEU A 254 -2.12 -2.75 28.32
N GLU A 255 -1.74 -4.00 28.58
CA GLU A 255 -1.41 -4.49 29.93
C GLU A 255 -0.21 -3.74 30.52
N GLY A 256 0.81 -3.44 29.72
CA GLY A 256 1.96 -2.64 30.13
C GLY A 256 1.57 -1.20 30.49
N VAL A 257 0.71 -0.59 29.68
CA VAL A 257 0.16 0.76 29.94
C VAL A 257 -0.69 0.75 31.21
N GLU A 258 -1.54 -0.25 31.39
CA GLU A 258 -2.37 -0.39 32.59
C GLU A 258 -1.53 -0.59 33.86
N ARG A 259 -0.47 -1.41 33.79
CA ARG A 259 0.47 -1.59 34.91
C ARG A 259 1.17 -0.29 35.25
N GLN A 260 1.71 0.41 34.24
CA GLN A 260 2.37 1.70 34.44
C GLN A 260 1.41 2.74 35.04
N TYR A 261 0.12 2.70 34.67
CA TYR A 261 -0.90 3.58 35.25
C TYR A 261 -1.16 3.25 36.73
N ARG A 262 -1.31 1.96 37.06
CA ARG A 262 -1.54 1.50 38.45
C ARG A 262 -0.36 1.80 39.37
N GLU A 263 0.87 1.64 38.88
CA GLU A 263 2.10 1.88 39.65
C GLU A 263 2.49 3.38 39.68
N GLY A 264 2.18 4.09 38.59
CA GLY A 264 2.56 5.48 38.36
C GLY A 264 1.45 6.48 38.65
N THR A 265 0.37 6.09 39.35
CA THR A 265 -0.42 7.05 40.13
C THR A 265 0.41 7.29 41.38
N PRO A 266 1.26 8.34 41.44
CA PRO A 266 1.83 8.69 42.73
C PRO A 266 0.61 8.96 43.58
N GLY A 267 0.55 8.39 44.80
CA GLY A 267 -0.22 9.09 45.81
C GLY A 267 0.14 10.56 45.66
N GLU A 268 -0.87 11.41 45.51
CA GLU A 268 -0.77 12.83 45.82
C GLU A 268 0.35 12.94 46.85
N GLU A 269 1.54 13.43 46.44
CA GLU A 269 2.59 13.70 47.39
C GLU A 269 1.93 14.72 48.31
N THR A 270 1.50 14.21 49.46
CA THR A 270 0.61 14.87 50.40
C THR A 270 1.27 16.17 50.77
N ASN A 271 0.81 17.25 50.14
CA ASN A 271 1.05 18.60 50.58
C ASN A 271 0.03 18.94 51.67
#